data_AF-A0A561QNU0-F1
#
_entry.id   AF-A0A561QNU0-F1
#
_cell.length_a   1.000
_cell.length_b   1.000
_cell.length_c   1.000
_cell.angle_alpha   90.00
_cell.angle_beta   90.00
_cell.angle_gamma   90.00
#
_symmetry.space_group_name_H-M   'P 1'
#
loop_
_entity.id
_entity.type
_entity.pdbx_description
1 polymer ?
#
loop_
_entity_poly.entity_id
_entity_poly.type
_entity_poly.pdbx_seq_one_letter_code
_entity_poly.pdbx_strand_id
1 'polypeptide(L)'
;MFEYFSNAGLGLNGRELMSLAVLATYLFFTLVVLLIGFRIMFLPLRLGRKAARGAIREISQPAALLTILWAVVLVPEPFIYLWNWFVSLGKAIIFNVPTIAAKFAINIYNCDSPLQCAAESSNLISQLWQDTLRSSLNDFQFPPGLDRAALAFMIVATIAVMIGGSKTETTGRPIFGASRDKVAAFIGLSVAFIFAAYLAFIAIVAVPVFDQKAPDLTEMAKELETRLDETSKQFDINFAELPFLQHERSALPTKEAFAAELSLKAGQNKTPDFVTSIWETQLLSWDRDYENLLAAAAAMPARSSEFIRNAKLFFQVNNEGHIGEMLSRRHVSRITAEFSDWQNDYRSNVLSCYSALRYTLGTLRVIRSNLQSVALDPIASRPSIDLPSSGSCSYLQPSIQGFLPQRSALAQSLGPFGAAAAWLLQTENQELALITGLLGFGFFGALAASFIRQYANRRDAEFPSLSFVIPAFIRGIGAAVLVFLLAKGGTAVFTKGDAPLNAYAIFFACFVAAVFSEDVWIWARKRQQTSMDTSEYGETGQKGADKRQKARPDDSRPAEAAEEEQRRKSAQLKQLEDDWGV
;
A
#
# COMPACT_ATOMS: atom_id res chain seq x y z
N MET A 1 43.86 -11.87 -20.94
CA MET A 1 43.24 -13.05 -20.30
C MET A 1 43.30 -14.27 -21.23
N PHE A 2 42.85 -14.17 -22.49
CA PHE A 2 42.92 -15.25 -23.50
C PHE A 2 44.36 -15.77 -23.78
N GLU A 3 45.35 -14.87 -23.95
CA GLU A 3 46.77 -15.26 -24.08
C GLU A 3 47.36 -15.91 -22.82
N TYR A 4 46.83 -15.57 -21.64
CA TYR A 4 47.32 -16.10 -20.37
C TYR A 4 46.88 -17.55 -20.15
N PHE A 5 45.68 -17.92 -20.61
CA PHE A 5 45.19 -19.30 -20.58
C PHE A 5 45.80 -20.16 -21.68
N SER A 6 46.07 -19.59 -22.87
CA SER A 6 46.76 -20.29 -23.96
C SER A 6 48.19 -20.71 -23.55
N ASN A 7 48.88 -19.90 -22.75
CA ASN A 7 50.23 -20.21 -22.29
C ASN A 7 50.28 -21.15 -21.07
N ALA A 8 49.15 -21.42 -20.41
CA ALA A 8 49.09 -22.25 -19.21
C ALA A 8 48.99 -23.77 -19.50
N GLY A 9 48.92 -24.19 -20.76
CA GLY A 9 48.92 -25.61 -21.14
C GLY A 9 47.69 -26.41 -20.71
N LEU A 10 46.64 -25.74 -20.23
CA LEU A 10 45.35 -26.36 -19.95
C LEU A 10 44.68 -26.64 -21.30
N GLY A 11 44.72 -27.89 -21.77
CA GLY A 11 44.14 -28.34 -23.05
C GLY A 11 42.60 -28.30 -23.11
N LEU A 12 42.00 -27.20 -22.63
CA LEU A 12 40.57 -26.95 -22.67
C LEU A 12 40.18 -26.57 -24.10
N ASN A 13 39.18 -27.27 -24.65
CA ASN A 13 38.67 -26.95 -25.99
C ASN A 13 37.96 -25.58 -25.96
N GLY A 14 37.94 -24.86 -27.09
CA GLY A 14 37.34 -23.50 -27.15
C GLY A 14 35.90 -23.39 -26.62
N ARG A 15 35.14 -24.50 -26.66
CA ARG A 15 33.81 -24.63 -26.03
C ARG A 15 33.86 -24.54 -24.49
N GLU A 16 34.84 -25.17 -23.86
CA GLU A 16 35.00 -25.17 -22.40
C GLU A 16 35.48 -23.82 -21.88
N LEU A 17 36.32 -23.13 -22.67
CA LEU A 17 36.74 -21.76 -22.38
C LEU A 17 35.56 -20.78 -22.46
N MET A 18 34.68 -20.96 -23.45
CA MET A 18 33.48 -20.13 -23.59
C MET A 18 32.45 -20.42 -22.48
N SER A 19 32.25 -21.69 -22.09
CA SER A 19 31.34 -22.04 -20.99
C SER A 19 31.83 -21.54 -19.63
N LEU A 20 33.14 -21.62 -19.36
CA LEU A 20 33.76 -21.01 -18.17
C LEU A 20 33.61 -19.49 -18.14
N ALA A 21 33.80 -18.82 -19.27
CA ALA A 21 33.62 -17.37 -19.36
C ALA A 21 32.17 -16.96 -19.11
N VAL A 22 31.19 -17.68 -19.67
CA VAL A 22 29.76 -17.43 -19.45
C VAL A 22 29.38 -17.70 -17.98
N LEU A 23 29.85 -18.81 -17.39
CA LEU A 23 29.62 -19.14 -15.99
C LEU A 23 30.21 -18.07 -15.05
N ALA A 24 31.45 -17.63 -15.31
CA ALA A 24 32.11 -16.60 -14.53
C ALA A 24 31.37 -15.25 -14.63
N THR A 25 30.90 -14.89 -15.83
CA THR A 25 30.12 -13.66 -16.05
C THR A 25 28.77 -13.73 -15.33
N TYR A 26 28.10 -14.88 -15.37
CA TYR A 26 26.85 -15.11 -14.66
C TYR A 26 27.01 -15.06 -13.13
N LEU A 27 28.03 -15.72 -12.59
CA LEU A 27 28.36 -15.68 -11.17
C LEU A 27 28.68 -14.26 -10.71
N PHE A 28 29.46 -13.52 -11.51
CA PHE A 28 29.74 -12.11 -11.26
C PHE A 28 28.46 -11.28 -11.24
N PHE A 29 27.57 -11.45 -12.22
CA PHE A 29 26.31 -10.72 -12.29
C PHE A 29 25.39 -11.06 -11.11
N THR A 30 25.30 -12.34 -10.74
CA THR A 30 24.53 -12.81 -9.58
C THR A 30 25.06 -12.21 -8.28
N LEU A 31 26.38 -12.16 -8.12
CA LEU A 31 27.05 -11.58 -6.96
C LEU A 31 26.86 -10.06 -6.90
N VAL A 32 26.90 -9.36 -8.05
CA VAL A 32 26.58 -7.93 -8.16
C VAL A 32 25.12 -7.67 -7.81
N VAL A 33 24.17 -8.46 -8.32
CA VAL A 33 22.74 -8.34 -8.00
C VAL A 33 22.49 -8.61 -6.52
N LEU A 34 23.13 -9.63 -5.93
CA LEU A 34 23.08 -9.88 -4.49
C LEU A 34 23.67 -8.73 -3.67
N LEU A 35 24.80 -8.15 -4.08
CA LEU A 35 25.41 -7.02 -3.39
C LEU A 35 24.58 -5.74 -3.51
N ILE A 36 23.98 -5.48 -4.67
CA ILE A 36 23.05 -4.37 -4.90
C ILE A 36 21.79 -4.59 -4.08
N GLY A 37 21.21 -5.80 -4.13
CA GLY A 37 20.06 -6.21 -3.32
C GLY A 37 20.34 -6.01 -1.84
N PHE A 38 21.48 -6.48 -1.33
CA PHE A 38 21.91 -6.26 0.05
C PHE A 38 22.10 -4.78 0.38
N ARG A 39 22.68 -3.97 -0.52
CA ARG A 39 22.79 -2.51 -0.30
C ARG A 39 21.44 -1.81 -0.26
N ILE A 40 20.51 -2.17 -1.15
CA ILE A 40 19.13 -1.65 -1.20
C ILE A 40 18.37 -2.10 0.04
N MET A 41 18.53 -3.35 0.43
CA MET A 41 17.96 -3.98 1.64
C MET A 41 18.35 -3.23 2.92
N PHE A 42 19.59 -2.72 3.02
CA PHE A 42 20.02 -1.88 4.15
C PHE A 42 19.82 -0.38 3.92
N LEU A 43 19.26 0.05 2.79
CA LEU A 43 19.03 1.47 2.50
C LEU A 43 18.01 2.09 3.48
N PRO A 44 16.85 1.48 3.81
CA PRO A 44 15.92 2.03 4.80
C PRO A 44 16.54 2.07 6.19
N LEU A 45 17.35 1.08 6.55
CA LEU A 45 18.09 1.04 7.82
C LEU A 45 19.21 2.11 7.85
N ARG A 46 19.86 2.41 6.73
CA ARG A 46 20.88 3.46 6.63
C ARG A 46 20.26 4.86 6.58
N LEU A 47 19.17 5.05 5.86
CA LEU A 47 18.39 6.28 5.81
C LEU A 47 17.75 6.54 7.16
N GLY A 48 17.11 5.53 7.76
CA GLY A 48 16.60 5.52 9.12
C GLY A 48 17.71 5.79 10.13
N ARG A 49 18.89 5.19 10.00
CA ARG A 49 20.04 5.50 10.88
C ARG A 49 20.61 6.90 10.65
N LYS A 50 20.56 7.46 9.44
CA LYS A 50 20.95 8.86 9.17
C LYS A 50 19.93 9.85 9.73
N ALA A 51 18.65 9.62 9.49
CA ALA A 51 17.53 10.40 10.04
C ALA A 51 17.49 10.32 11.56
N ALA A 52 17.65 9.11 12.12
CA ALA A 52 17.77 8.88 13.55
C ALA A 52 19.04 9.50 14.11
N ARG A 53 20.20 9.48 13.43
CA ARG A 53 21.38 10.23 13.91
C ARG A 53 21.18 11.75 13.91
N GLY A 54 20.36 12.28 13.00
CA GLY A 54 19.93 13.67 13.04
C GLY A 54 19.04 13.95 14.25
N ALA A 55 17.99 13.14 14.46
CA ALA A 55 17.04 13.29 15.56
C ALA A 55 17.65 12.96 16.95
N ILE A 56 18.51 11.95 17.05
CA ILE A 56 19.20 11.49 18.29
C ILE A 56 20.29 12.47 18.72
N ARG A 57 20.75 13.38 17.85
CA ARG A 57 21.63 14.47 18.28
C ARG A 57 20.89 15.56 19.05
N GLU A 58 19.57 15.65 18.90
CA GLU A 58 18.74 16.66 19.56
C GLU A 58 17.90 16.08 20.73
N ILE A 59 17.54 14.80 20.66
CA ILE A 59 16.80 14.07 21.71
C ILE A 59 17.80 13.29 22.56
N SER A 60 17.66 13.32 23.89
CA SER A 60 18.52 12.50 24.76
C SER A 60 18.42 11.02 24.36
N GLN A 61 19.57 10.35 24.16
CA GLN A 61 19.64 8.94 23.76
C GLN A 61 18.63 8.01 24.49
N PRO A 62 18.41 8.12 25.81
CA PRO A 62 17.42 7.30 26.49
C PRO A 62 15.98 7.59 26.05
N ALA A 63 15.61 8.86 25.80
CA ALA A 63 14.25 9.21 25.36
C ALA A 63 13.96 8.70 23.94
N ALA A 64 14.94 8.79 23.03
CA ALA A 64 14.84 8.25 21.67
C ALA A 64 14.75 6.72 21.65
N LEU A 65 15.56 6.05 22.48
CA LEU A 65 15.48 4.60 22.65
C LEU A 65 14.13 4.19 23.25
N LEU A 66 13.62 4.94 24.23
CA LEU A 66 12.31 4.66 24.83
C LEU A 66 11.17 4.86 23.83
N THR A 67 11.21 5.90 22.98
CA THR A 67 10.19 6.16 21.93
C THR A 67 10.20 5.08 20.87
N ILE A 68 11.39 4.65 20.42
CA ILE A 68 11.52 3.57 19.45
C ILE A 68 11.06 2.24 20.06
N LEU A 69 11.48 1.94 21.30
CA LEU A 69 11.08 0.74 22.03
C LEU A 69 9.56 0.73 22.24
N TRP A 70 8.96 1.87 22.62
CA TRP A 70 7.52 2.01 22.80
C TRP A 70 6.74 1.87 21.49
N ALA A 71 7.21 2.48 20.39
CA ALA A 71 6.58 2.35 19.09
C ALA A 71 6.59 0.89 18.60
N VAL A 72 7.70 0.18 18.82
CA VAL A 72 7.82 -1.25 18.49
C VAL A 72 6.97 -2.14 19.39
N VAL A 73 6.84 -1.81 20.69
CA VAL A 73 6.07 -2.62 21.65
C VAL A 73 4.56 -2.40 21.51
N LEU A 74 4.09 -1.16 21.30
CA LEU A 74 2.67 -0.85 21.22
C LEU A 74 2.04 -1.11 19.87
N VAL A 75 2.81 -0.95 18.79
CA VAL A 75 2.32 -1.17 17.42
C VAL A 75 3.33 -2.04 16.70
N PRO A 76 3.43 -3.34 17.06
CA PRO A 76 4.40 -4.25 16.47
C PRO A 76 4.04 -4.64 15.03
N GLU A 77 2.78 -4.48 14.63
CA GLU A 77 2.23 -4.94 13.35
C GLU A 77 3.03 -4.44 12.13
N PRO A 78 3.43 -3.16 12.00
CA PRO A 78 4.19 -2.70 10.86
C PRO A 78 5.59 -3.28 10.82
N PHE A 79 6.21 -3.50 12.00
CA PHE A 79 7.54 -4.08 12.09
C PHE A 79 7.52 -5.57 11.78
N ILE A 80 6.54 -6.31 12.33
CA ILE A 80 6.32 -7.73 12.04
C ILE A 80 5.98 -7.91 10.56
N TYR A 81 5.14 -7.04 9.98
CA TYR A 81 4.83 -7.07 8.56
C TYR A 81 6.07 -6.82 7.69
N LEU A 82 6.84 -5.76 7.97
CA LEU A 82 8.06 -5.46 7.23
C LEU A 82 9.07 -6.61 7.36
N TRP A 83 9.19 -7.19 8.56
CA TRP A 83 10.03 -8.35 8.82
C TRP A 83 9.58 -9.59 8.05
N ASN A 84 8.28 -9.90 8.06
CA ASN A 84 7.72 -11.04 7.34
C ASN A 84 7.84 -10.89 5.83
N TRP A 85 7.55 -9.69 5.29
CA TRP A 85 7.77 -9.36 3.90
C TRP A 85 9.24 -9.55 3.51
N PHE A 86 10.15 -9.08 4.38
CA PHE A 86 11.59 -9.19 4.16
C PHE A 86 12.09 -10.64 4.24
N VAL A 87 11.58 -11.44 5.18
CA VAL A 87 11.85 -12.88 5.26
C VAL A 87 11.30 -13.60 4.02
N SER A 88 10.12 -13.21 3.53
CA SER A 88 9.53 -13.76 2.30
C SER A 88 10.39 -13.45 1.08
N LEU A 89 10.79 -12.19 0.89
CA LEU A 89 11.71 -11.77 -0.16
C LEU A 89 13.05 -12.51 -0.05
N GLY A 90 13.60 -12.62 1.16
CA GLY A 90 14.83 -13.35 1.42
C GLY A 90 14.73 -14.83 1.07
N LYS A 91 13.61 -15.49 1.42
CA LYS A 91 13.32 -16.88 1.04
C LYS A 91 13.19 -17.01 -0.47
N ALA A 92 12.45 -16.12 -1.13
CA ALA A 92 12.31 -16.13 -2.59
C ALA A 92 13.68 -16.02 -3.28
N ILE A 93 14.55 -15.11 -2.81
CA ILE A 93 15.90 -14.97 -3.34
C ILE A 93 16.76 -16.21 -3.05
N ILE A 94 16.79 -16.69 -1.80
CA ILE A 94 17.65 -17.81 -1.39
C ILE A 94 17.23 -19.13 -2.04
N PHE A 95 15.93 -19.37 -2.22
CA PHE A 95 15.44 -20.64 -2.75
C PHE A 95 15.22 -20.63 -4.25
N ASN A 96 14.67 -19.57 -4.84
CA ASN A 96 14.34 -19.57 -6.27
C ASN A 96 15.56 -19.25 -7.15
N VAL A 97 16.46 -18.36 -6.70
CA VAL A 97 17.64 -17.98 -7.50
C VAL A 97 18.56 -19.19 -7.76
N PRO A 98 18.91 -20.05 -6.79
CA PRO A 98 19.74 -21.23 -7.07
C PRO A 98 19.06 -22.24 -7.99
N THR A 99 17.75 -22.46 -7.84
CA THR A 99 17.00 -23.39 -8.71
C THR A 99 16.96 -22.90 -10.15
N ILE A 100 16.73 -21.60 -10.36
CA ILE A 100 16.75 -20.99 -11.69
C ILE A 100 18.17 -20.94 -12.26
N ALA A 101 19.18 -20.66 -11.42
CA ALA A 101 20.58 -20.72 -11.82
C ALA A 101 21.00 -22.12 -12.26
N ALA A 102 20.53 -23.16 -11.57
CA ALA A 102 20.76 -24.55 -11.96
C ALA A 102 20.12 -24.88 -13.30
N LYS A 103 18.86 -24.48 -13.52
CA LYS A 103 18.16 -24.63 -14.82
C LYS A 103 18.89 -23.88 -15.94
N PHE A 104 19.36 -22.67 -15.66
CA PHE A 104 20.13 -21.85 -16.58
C PHE A 104 21.45 -22.52 -16.98
N ALA A 105 22.18 -23.07 -16.02
CA ALA A 105 23.42 -23.81 -16.28
C ALA A 105 23.17 -25.08 -17.12
N ILE A 106 22.10 -25.82 -16.82
CA ILE A 106 21.70 -27.01 -17.59
C ILE A 106 21.32 -26.63 -19.02
N ASN A 107 20.54 -25.56 -19.21
CA ASN A 107 20.17 -25.09 -20.55
C ASN A 107 21.41 -24.67 -21.35
N ILE A 108 22.33 -23.89 -20.76
CA ILE A 108 23.59 -23.51 -21.43
C ILE A 108 24.38 -24.73 -21.88
N TYR A 109 24.41 -25.79 -21.07
CA TYR A 109 25.14 -27.00 -21.41
C TYR A 109 24.48 -27.78 -22.56
N ASN A 110 23.15 -27.75 -22.66
CA ASN A 110 22.37 -28.54 -23.61
C ASN A 110 22.01 -27.80 -24.91
N CYS A 111 22.35 -26.51 -25.04
CA CYS A 111 22.03 -25.75 -26.25
C CYS A 111 22.89 -26.14 -27.46
N ASP A 112 22.23 -26.46 -28.58
CA ASP A 112 22.91 -26.73 -29.85
C ASP A 112 23.35 -25.46 -30.59
N SER A 113 22.73 -24.30 -30.31
CA SER A 113 23.09 -23.03 -30.95
C SER A 113 23.09 -21.83 -29.98
N PRO A 114 23.94 -20.80 -30.22
CA PRO A 114 24.00 -19.62 -29.36
C PRO A 114 22.71 -18.81 -29.32
N LEU A 115 21.98 -18.79 -30.45
CA LEU A 115 20.74 -18.01 -30.58
C LEU A 115 19.59 -18.63 -29.79
N GLN A 116 19.45 -19.96 -29.86
CA GLN A 116 18.48 -20.70 -29.04
C GLN A 116 18.80 -20.54 -27.55
N CYS A 117 20.10 -20.57 -27.21
CA CYS A 117 20.52 -20.36 -25.83
C CYS A 117 20.19 -18.97 -25.30
N ALA A 118 20.38 -17.93 -26.12
CA ALA A 118 20.00 -16.57 -25.75
C ALA A 118 18.49 -16.42 -25.54
N ALA A 119 17.67 -17.06 -26.39
CA ALA A 119 16.21 -17.03 -26.27
C ALA A 119 15.72 -17.73 -24.98
N GLU A 120 16.17 -18.95 -24.72
CA GLU A 120 15.82 -19.70 -23.51
C GLU A 120 16.33 -19.03 -22.23
N SER A 121 17.54 -18.46 -22.30
CA SER A 121 18.12 -17.63 -21.24
C SER A 121 17.24 -16.43 -20.88
N SER A 122 16.71 -15.74 -21.89
CA SER A 122 15.86 -14.57 -21.69
C SER A 122 14.53 -14.93 -21.01
N ASN A 123 13.95 -16.10 -21.34
CA ASN A 123 12.74 -16.60 -20.71
C ASN A 123 12.99 -16.94 -19.23
N LEU A 124 14.12 -17.58 -18.90
CA LEU A 124 14.49 -17.88 -17.51
C LEU A 124 14.76 -16.61 -16.68
N ILE A 125 15.39 -15.58 -17.28
CA ILE A 125 15.60 -14.28 -16.62
C ILE A 125 14.27 -13.55 -16.39
N SER A 126 13.36 -13.59 -17.37
CA SER A 126 12.00 -13.05 -17.23
C SER A 126 11.24 -13.78 -16.12
N GLN A 127 11.35 -15.11 -16.06
CA GLN A 127 10.73 -15.94 -15.04
C GLN A 127 11.32 -15.64 -13.64
N LEU A 128 12.64 -15.46 -13.53
CA LEU A 128 13.29 -15.00 -12.30
C LEU A 128 12.72 -13.66 -11.81
N TRP A 129 12.56 -12.70 -12.73
CA TRP A 129 11.99 -11.40 -12.42
C TRP A 129 10.53 -11.50 -11.95
N GLN A 130 9.70 -12.24 -12.68
CA GLN A 130 8.27 -12.42 -12.36
C GLN A 130 8.10 -13.15 -11.01
N ASP A 131 8.77 -14.29 -10.84
CA ASP A 131 8.52 -15.19 -9.71
C ASP A 131 9.18 -14.69 -8.42
N THR A 132 10.32 -14.01 -8.51
CA THR A 132 11.11 -13.63 -7.32
C THR A 132 10.86 -12.19 -6.91
N LEU A 133 10.97 -11.26 -7.85
CA LEU A 133 10.92 -9.83 -7.56
C LEU A 133 9.51 -9.27 -7.69
N ARG A 134 8.80 -9.61 -8.78
CA ARG A 134 7.48 -9.04 -9.04
C ARG A 134 6.44 -9.55 -8.04
N SER A 135 6.43 -10.84 -7.71
CA SER A 135 5.55 -11.38 -6.67
C SER A 135 5.77 -10.67 -5.32
N SER A 136 7.01 -10.62 -4.86
CA SER A 136 7.38 -9.97 -3.60
C SER A 136 7.10 -8.45 -3.60
N LEU A 137 7.27 -7.76 -4.74
CA LEU A 137 6.96 -6.33 -4.87
C LEU A 137 5.46 -6.07 -4.94
N ASN A 138 4.69 -6.94 -5.60
CA ASN A 138 3.22 -6.87 -5.64
C ASN A 138 2.61 -7.17 -4.26
N ASP A 139 3.25 -8.04 -3.48
CA ASP A 139 2.88 -8.35 -2.10
C ASP A 139 3.27 -7.24 -1.11
N PHE A 140 4.10 -6.27 -1.54
CA PHE A 140 4.42 -5.10 -0.73
C PHE A 140 3.23 -4.14 -0.70
N GLN A 141 2.37 -4.34 0.30
CA GLN A 141 1.32 -3.42 0.68
C GLN A 141 1.84 -2.51 1.80
N PHE A 142 1.24 -1.33 1.97
CA PHE A 142 1.51 -0.53 3.16
C PHE A 142 1.14 -1.36 4.40
N PRO A 143 2.04 -1.47 5.40
CA PRO A 143 1.79 -2.35 6.53
C PRO A 143 0.48 -1.96 7.22
N PRO A 144 -0.43 -2.92 7.48
CA PRO A 144 -1.59 -2.64 8.30
C PRO A 144 -1.12 -2.08 9.66
N GLY A 145 -1.71 -0.96 10.08
CA GLY A 145 -1.31 -0.29 11.32
C GLY A 145 -0.15 0.69 11.20
N LEU A 146 0.42 0.94 10.02
CA LEU A 146 1.44 1.99 9.84
C LEU A 146 0.88 3.39 10.17
N ASP A 147 -0.39 3.62 9.88
CA ASP A 147 -1.16 4.79 10.28
C ASP A 147 -1.28 4.89 11.81
N ARG A 148 -1.58 3.76 12.49
CA ARG A 148 -1.62 3.69 13.96
C ARG A 148 -0.23 3.89 14.57
N ALA A 149 0.82 3.37 13.95
CA ALA A 149 2.20 3.53 14.40
C ALA A 149 2.70 4.96 14.17
N ALA A 150 2.34 5.59 13.05
CA ALA A 150 2.65 7.01 12.80
C ALA A 150 1.89 7.91 13.79
N LEU A 151 0.62 7.62 14.06
CA LEU A 151 -0.18 8.34 15.04
C LEU A 151 0.34 8.12 16.47
N ALA A 152 0.64 6.89 16.86
CA ALA A 152 1.25 6.57 18.15
C ALA A 152 2.63 7.21 18.28
N PHE A 153 3.45 7.19 17.23
CA PHE A 153 4.75 7.87 17.21
C PHE A 153 4.59 9.37 17.37
N MET A 154 3.63 10.00 16.68
CA MET A 154 3.34 11.42 16.80
C MET A 154 2.83 11.78 18.20
N ILE A 155 1.92 10.98 18.76
CA ILE A 155 1.41 11.15 20.13
C ILE A 155 2.55 11.01 21.14
N VAL A 156 3.35 9.95 21.05
CA VAL A 156 4.44 9.68 21.98
C VAL A 156 5.58 10.69 21.81
N ALA A 157 5.90 11.13 20.59
CA ALA A 157 6.86 12.20 20.35
C ALA A 157 6.36 13.52 20.94
N THR A 158 5.07 13.82 20.81
CA THR A 158 4.45 15.00 21.43
C THR A 158 4.50 14.91 22.96
N ILE A 159 4.16 13.76 23.54
CA ILE A 159 4.22 13.51 25.00
C ILE A 159 5.67 13.59 25.49
N ALA A 160 6.64 13.00 24.78
CA ALA A 160 8.05 13.04 25.13
C ALA A 160 8.62 14.46 25.08
N VAL A 161 8.19 15.27 24.10
CA VAL A 161 8.54 16.70 24.01
C VAL A 161 7.87 17.48 25.15
N MET A 162 6.61 17.18 25.51
CA MET A 162 5.94 17.82 26.64
C MET A 162 6.58 17.47 27.99
N ILE A 163 6.95 16.20 28.21
CA ILE A 163 7.60 15.73 29.44
C ILE A 163 9.04 16.26 29.51
N GLY A 164 9.76 16.34 28.39
CA GLY A 164 11.11 16.88 28.32
C GLY A 164 11.22 18.38 28.61
N GLY A 165 10.13 19.14 28.47
CA GLY A 165 10.02 20.55 28.87
C GLY A 165 9.73 20.76 30.36
N SER A 166 9.44 19.69 31.11
CA SER A 166 9.16 19.75 32.54
C SER A 166 10.47 19.79 33.35
N LYS A 167 11.02 21.01 33.52
CA LYS A 167 11.93 21.42 34.60
C LYS A 167 12.98 20.41 35.03
N THR A 168 14.10 20.38 34.31
CA THR A 168 15.39 20.07 34.94
C THR A 168 16.30 21.27 34.77
N GLU A 169 16.39 22.10 35.81
CA GLU A 169 17.49 23.07 36.01
C GLU A 169 18.80 22.28 36.05
N THR A 170 19.36 22.02 34.87
CA THR A 170 20.71 21.50 34.74
C THR A 170 21.53 22.62 34.13
N THR A 171 22.43 23.16 34.94
CA THR A 171 23.31 24.32 34.73
C THR A 171 24.39 24.11 33.66
N GLY A 172 24.07 23.36 32.60
CA GLY A 172 24.94 23.18 31.44
C GLY A 172 24.63 24.22 30.36
N ARG A 173 25.61 25.06 30.03
CA ARG A 173 25.52 26.01 28.90
C ARG A 173 25.17 25.25 27.60
N PRO A 174 24.06 25.57 26.91
CA PRO A 174 23.70 24.93 25.66
C PRO A 174 24.67 25.35 24.55
N ILE A 175 25.20 24.36 23.81
CA ILE A 175 26.19 24.54 22.73
C ILE A 175 25.56 25.08 21.43
N PHE A 176 24.23 25.10 21.34
CA PHE A 176 23.46 25.83 20.33
C PHE A 176 22.50 26.78 21.04
N GLY A 177 22.64 28.08 20.82
CA GLY A 177 21.97 29.16 21.58
C GLY A 177 20.44 29.27 21.48
N ALA A 178 19.74 28.21 21.06
CA ALA A 178 18.28 28.12 21.16
C ALA A 178 17.92 27.40 22.46
N SER A 179 17.06 28.01 23.29
CA SER A 179 16.55 27.33 24.49
C SER A 179 15.77 26.08 24.06
N ARG A 180 15.94 24.96 24.80
CA ARG A 180 15.25 23.68 24.54
C ARG A 180 13.73 23.87 24.38
N ASP A 181 13.16 24.81 25.12
CA ASP A 181 11.73 25.14 25.08
C ASP A 181 11.30 25.69 23.72
N LYS A 182 12.16 26.45 23.02
CA LYS A 182 11.88 26.97 21.67
C LYS A 182 11.85 25.86 20.63
N VAL A 183 12.77 24.89 20.73
CA VAL A 183 12.81 23.72 19.84
C VAL A 183 11.59 22.83 20.08
N ALA A 184 11.26 22.56 21.34
CA ALA A 184 10.07 21.80 21.73
C ALA A 184 8.79 22.46 21.20
N ALA A 185 8.63 23.77 21.40
CA ALA A 185 7.49 24.55 20.90
C ALA A 185 7.38 24.50 19.37
N PHE A 186 8.50 24.65 18.66
CA PHE A 186 8.53 24.57 17.20
C PHE A 186 8.12 23.19 16.68
N ILE A 187 8.63 22.11 17.28
CA ILE A 187 8.26 20.73 16.92
C ILE A 187 6.78 20.50 17.20
N GLY A 188 6.28 20.88 18.39
CA GLY A 188 4.88 20.71 18.76
C GLY A 188 3.92 21.49 17.84
N LEU A 189 4.25 22.75 17.52
CA LEU A 189 3.53 23.57 16.55
C LEU A 189 3.51 22.93 15.16
N SER A 190 4.67 22.46 14.68
CA SER A 190 4.80 21.82 13.36
C SER A 190 3.98 20.54 13.26
N VAL A 191 4.06 19.69 14.30
CA VAL A 191 3.26 18.46 14.40
C VAL A 191 1.77 18.78 14.41
N ALA A 192 1.34 19.79 15.16
CA ALA A 192 -0.05 20.22 15.21
C ALA A 192 -0.56 20.72 13.85
N PHE A 193 0.23 21.54 13.13
CA PHE A 193 -0.10 21.99 11.79
C PHE A 193 -0.19 20.84 10.78
N ILE A 194 0.78 19.92 10.79
CA ILE A 194 0.78 18.74 9.92
C ILE A 194 -0.45 17.88 10.20
N PHE A 195 -0.79 17.65 11.47
CA PHE A 195 -1.97 16.88 11.85
C PHE A 195 -3.27 17.56 11.40
N ALA A 196 -3.41 18.87 11.61
CA ALA A 196 -4.60 19.62 11.17
C ALA A 196 -4.75 19.60 9.64
N ALA A 197 -3.65 19.80 8.91
CA ALA A 197 -3.61 19.73 7.46
C ALA A 197 -3.91 18.32 6.94
N TYR A 198 -3.43 17.29 7.63
CA TYR A 198 -3.69 15.88 7.32
C TYR A 198 -5.19 15.57 7.39
N LEU A 199 -5.86 15.96 8.47
CA LEU A 199 -7.31 15.80 8.61
C LEU A 199 -8.10 16.56 7.54
N ALA A 200 -7.69 17.81 7.26
CA ALA A 200 -8.32 18.62 6.20
C ALA A 200 -8.17 17.96 4.82
N PHE A 201 -6.97 17.47 4.49
CA PHE A 201 -6.69 16.82 3.22
C PHE A 201 -7.49 15.52 3.03
N ILE A 202 -7.56 14.67 4.07
CA ILE A 202 -8.34 13.44 4.02
C ILE A 202 -9.82 13.74 3.69
N ALA A 203 -10.39 14.74 4.35
CA ALA A 203 -11.78 15.10 4.12
C ALA A 203 -12.01 15.66 2.71
N ILE A 204 -11.10 16.51 2.20
CA ILE A 204 -11.16 17.04 0.82
C ILE A 204 -11.20 15.90 -0.21
N VAL A 205 -10.45 14.82 0.02
CA VAL A 205 -10.40 13.68 -0.88
C VAL A 205 -11.62 12.77 -0.72
N ALA A 206 -12.12 12.58 0.51
CA ALA A 206 -13.23 11.68 0.78
C ALA A 206 -14.60 12.25 0.36
N VAL A 207 -14.83 13.55 0.59
CA VAL A 207 -16.11 14.23 0.31
C VAL A 207 -16.66 14.02 -1.11
N PRO A 208 -15.89 14.25 -2.20
CA PRO A 208 -16.42 14.10 -3.55
C PRO A 208 -16.86 12.66 -3.89
N VAL A 209 -16.42 11.65 -3.12
CA VAL A 209 -16.86 10.27 -3.29
C VAL A 209 -18.29 10.10 -2.76
N PHE A 210 -18.64 10.77 -1.66
CA PHE A 210 -19.96 10.69 -1.04
C PHE A 210 -21.04 11.48 -1.78
N ASP A 211 -20.66 12.48 -2.56
CA ASP A 211 -21.61 13.23 -3.40
C ASP A 211 -22.06 12.44 -4.65
N GLN A 212 -21.44 11.29 -4.93
CA GLN A 212 -21.87 10.42 -6.03
C GLN A 212 -23.12 9.65 -5.63
N LYS A 213 -24.12 9.62 -6.51
CA LYS A 213 -25.30 8.77 -6.33
C LYS A 213 -24.88 7.30 -6.26
N ALA A 214 -25.63 6.51 -5.50
CA ALA A 214 -25.49 5.07 -5.53
C ALA A 214 -25.63 4.60 -7.00
N PRO A 215 -24.63 3.88 -7.54
CA PRO A 215 -24.68 3.42 -8.91
C PRO A 215 -25.83 2.43 -9.11
N ASP A 216 -26.39 2.39 -10.33
CA ASP A 216 -27.26 1.27 -10.71
C ASP A 216 -26.40 0.00 -10.87
N LEU A 217 -26.35 -0.77 -9.79
CA LEU A 217 -25.59 -2.02 -9.73
C LEU A 217 -26.07 -3.03 -10.76
N THR A 218 -27.33 -2.94 -11.21
CA THR A 218 -27.90 -3.84 -12.23
C THR A 218 -27.26 -3.56 -13.59
N GLU A 219 -27.13 -2.29 -13.95
CA GLU A 219 -26.48 -1.87 -15.19
C GLU A 219 -24.99 -2.25 -15.19
N MET A 220 -24.28 -2.00 -14.10
CA MET A 220 -22.86 -2.35 -13.99
C MET A 220 -22.61 -3.85 -13.93
N ALA A 221 -23.48 -4.63 -13.28
CA ALA A 221 -23.38 -6.08 -13.28
C ALA A 221 -23.60 -6.66 -14.69
N LYS A 222 -24.49 -6.04 -15.48
CA LYS A 222 -24.70 -6.39 -16.89
C LYS A 222 -23.50 -5.98 -17.76
N GLU A 223 -22.90 -4.82 -17.50
CA GLU A 223 -21.65 -4.40 -18.14
C GLU A 223 -20.52 -5.40 -17.86
N LEU A 224 -20.35 -5.81 -16.60
CA LEU A 224 -19.37 -6.81 -16.20
C LEU A 224 -19.61 -8.14 -16.93
N GLU A 225 -20.83 -8.67 -16.91
CA GLU A 225 -21.19 -9.90 -17.61
C GLU A 225 -20.88 -9.82 -19.11
N THR A 226 -21.22 -8.71 -19.76
CA THR A 226 -20.95 -8.49 -21.18
C THR A 226 -19.43 -8.52 -21.47
N ARG A 227 -18.63 -7.82 -20.67
CA ARG A 227 -17.16 -7.80 -20.83
C ARG A 227 -16.55 -9.18 -20.61
N LEU A 228 -17.01 -9.90 -19.58
CA LEU A 228 -16.51 -11.24 -19.31
C LEU A 228 -16.91 -12.23 -20.42
N ASP A 229 -18.11 -12.13 -20.97
CA ASP A 229 -18.54 -12.93 -22.12
C ASP A 229 -17.69 -12.64 -23.37
N GLU A 230 -17.37 -11.37 -23.64
CA GLU A 230 -16.47 -10.97 -24.72
C GLU A 230 -15.07 -11.54 -24.52
N THR A 231 -14.49 -11.42 -23.32
CA THR A 231 -13.20 -12.03 -22.97
C THR A 231 -13.24 -13.55 -23.07
N SER A 232 -14.36 -14.19 -22.68
CA SER A 232 -14.53 -15.65 -22.81
C SER A 232 -14.54 -16.12 -24.26
N LYS A 233 -15.02 -15.31 -25.20
CA LYS A 233 -15.01 -15.66 -26.63
C LYS A 233 -13.62 -15.56 -27.25
N GLN A 234 -12.75 -14.70 -26.73
CA GLN A 234 -11.36 -14.59 -27.19
C GLN A 234 -10.51 -15.78 -26.75
N PHE A 235 -10.98 -16.50 -25.73
CA PHE A 235 -10.30 -17.67 -25.22
C PHE A 235 -10.69 -18.92 -26.02
N ASP A 236 -10.01 -19.10 -27.15
CA ASP A 236 -10.02 -20.36 -27.89
C ASP A 236 -8.71 -21.10 -27.60
N ILE A 237 -8.79 -22.25 -26.92
CA ILE A 237 -7.68 -23.20 -26.94
C ILE A 237 -8.02 -24.23 -27.99
N ASN A 238 -7.46 -24.03 -29.19
CA ASN A 238 -7.59 -25.00 -30.24
C ASN A 238 -6.73 -26.23 -29.90
N PHE A 239 -7.36 -27.25 -29.33
CA PHE A 239 -6.75 -28.52 -29.00
C PHE A 239 -6.66 -29.48 -30.19
N ALA A 240 -6.51 -28.97 -31.41
CA ALA A 240 -6.33 -29.78 -32.61
C ALA A 240 -5.18 -30.80 -32.49
N GLU A 241 -4.24 -30.59 -31.56
CA GLU A 241 -3.14 -31.51 -31.29
C GLU A 241 -3.44 -32.63 -30.26
N LEU A 242 -4.58 -32.63 -29.56
CA LEU A 242 -4.91 -33.73 -28.62
C LEU A 242 -5.04 -35.11 -29.30
N PRO A 243 -5.60 -35.23 -30.52
CA PRO A 243 -5.61 -36.49 -31.26
C PRO A 243 -4.20 -37.01 -31.58
N PHE A 244 -3.21 -36.12 -31.70
CA PHE A 244 -1.82 -36.51 -31.96
C PHE A 244 -1.24 -37.30 -30.77
N LEU A 245 -1.48 -36.86 -29.53
CA LEU A 245 -1.02 -37.60 -28.34
C LEU A 245 -1.65 -38.99 -28.25
N GLN A 246 -2.95 -39.10 -28.57
CA GLN A 246 -3.65 -40.40 -28.56
C GLN A 246 -3.12 -41.32 -29.65
N HIS A 247 -2.85 -40.78 -30.84
CA HIS A 247 -2.23 -41.54 -31.93
C HIS A 247 -0.85 -42.06 -31.54
N GLU A 248 0.02 -41.21 -31.01
CA GLU A 248 1.36 -41.60 -30.53
C GLU A 248 1.30 -42.63 -29.40
N ARG A 249 0.32 -42.50 -28.49
CA ARG A 249 0.07 -43.49 -27.44
C ARG A 249 -0.38 -44.84 -28.00
N SER A 250 -1.21 -44.85 -29.03
CA SER A 250 -1.70 -46.08 -29.68
C SER A 250 -0.62 -46.83 -30.44
N ALA A 251 0.47 -46.15 -30.83
CA ALA A 251 1.65 -46.77 -31.42
C ALA A 251 2.52 -47.54 -30.40
N LEU A 252 2.33 -47.33 -29.09
CA LEU A 252 2.99 -48.09 -28.04
C LEU A 252 2.29 -49.43 -27.81
N PRO A 253 3.04 -50.54 -27.58
CA PRO A 253 2.44 -51.85 -27.40
C PRO A 253 1.62 -51.91 -26.10
N THR A 254 0.47 -52.60 -26.16
CA THR A 254 -0.27 -52.98 -24.95
C THR A 254 0.58 -53.90 -24.07
N LYS A 255 0.14 -54.14 -22.82
CA LYS A 255 0.81 -55.08 -21.91
C LYS A 255 0.97 -56.46 -22.55
N GLU A 256 -0.07 -56.96 -23.18
CA GLU A 256 -0.10 -58.28 -23.82
C GLU A 256 0.82 -58.33 -25.03
N ALA A 257 0.79 -57.29 -25.87
CA ALA A 257 1.66 -57.18 -27.04
C ALA A 257 3.13 -57.08 -26.63
N PHE A 258 3.44 -56.32 -25.57
CA PHE A 258 4.79 -56.20 -25.04
C PHE A 258 5.28 -57.51 -24.40
N ALA A 259 4.43 -58.20 -23.64
CA ALA A 259 4.74 -59.51 -23.07
C ALA A 259 5.01 -60.56 -24.16
N ALA A 260 4.21 -60.56 -25.24
CA ALA A 260 4.41 -61.42 -26.39
C ALA A 260 5.73 -61.12 -27.12
N GLU A 261 6.04 -59.83 -27.33
CA GLU A 261 7.31 -59.40 -27.94
C GLU A 261 8.52 -59.86 -27.12
N LEU A 262 8.46 -59.73 -25.79
CA LEU A 262 9.51 -60.17 -24.89
C LEU A 262 9.66 -61.70 -24.87
N SER A 263 8.56 -62.45 -24.82
CA SER A 263 8.57 -63.92 -24.86
C SER A 263 9.20 -64.46 -26.14
N LEU A 264 8.94 -63.78 -27.27
CA LEU A 264 9.52 -64.12 -28.57
C LEU A 264 11.04 -63.86 -28.58
N LYS A 265 11.50 -62.76 -27.97
CA LYS A 265 12.93 -62.41 -27.89
C LYS A 265 13.71 -63.24 -26.86
N ALA A 266 13.10 -63.63 -25.74
CA ALA A 266 13.76 -64.33 -24.64
C ALA A 266 13.86 -65.87 -24.79
N GLY A 267 13.30 -66.44 -25.86
CA GLY A 267 13.45 -67.87 -26.20
C GLY A 267 12.74 -68.84 -25.24
N GLN A 268 11.40 -68.78 -25.19
CA GLN A 268 10.51 -69.58 -24.31
C GLN A 268 10.72 -69.42 -22.79
N ASN A 269 11.76 -68.72 -22.34
CA ASN A 269 11.91 -68.38 -20.94
C ASN A 269 10.77 -67.44 -20.51
N LYS A 270 10.14 -67.79 -19.38
CA LYS A 270 9.02 -67.02 -18.82
C LYS A 270 9.48 -65.58 -18.56
N THR A 271 8.86 -64.62 -19.23
CA THR A 271 9.11 -63.19 -19.00
C THR A 271 8.94 -62.85 -17.53
N PRO A 272 9.84 -62.04 -16.93
CA PRO A 272 9.66 -61.61 -15.55
C PRO A 272 8.38 -60.78 -15.42
N ASP A 273 7.43 -61.23 -14.60
CA ASP A 273 6.14 -60.54 -14.36
C ASP A 273 6.35 -59.06 -13.95
N PHE A 274 7.45 -58.77 -13.25
CA PHE A 274 7.81 -57.41 -12.83
C PHE A 274 8.01 -56.45 -14.01
N VAL A 275 8.61 -56.89 -15.13
CA VAL A 275 8.88 -56.02 -16.30
C VAL A 275 7.56 -55.58 -16.93
N THR A 276 6.64 -56.52 -17.09
CA THR A 276 5.31 -56.24 -17.65
C THR A 276 4.46 -55.37 -16.71
N SER A 277 4.62 -55.53 -15.40
CA SER A 277 3.94 -54.72 -14.38
C SER A 277 4.43 -53.27 -14.36
N ILE A 278 5.75 -53.04 -14.49
CA ILE A 278 6.31 -51.69 -14.62
C ILE A 278 5.76 -51.03 -15.89
N TRP A 279 5.78 -51.73 -17.02
CA TRP A 279 5.25 -51.20 -18.29
C TRP A 279 3.77 -50.81 -18.18
N GLU A 280 2.93 -51.71 -17.65
CA GLU A 280 1.50 -51.45 -17.42
C GLU A 280 1.28 -50.25 -16.50
N THR A 281 2.02 -50.16 -15.39
CA THR A 281 1.91 -49.04 -14.44
C THR A 281 2.22 -47.70 -15.10
N GLN A 282 3.24 -47.67 -15.98
CA GLN A 282 3.61 -46.46 -16.71
C GLN A 282 2.55 -46.07 -17.75
N LEU A 283 2.00 -47.04 -18.48
CA LEU A 283 0.90 -46.80 -19.42
C LEU A 283 -0.36 -46.29 -18.70
N LEU A 284 -0.76 -46.92 -17.60
CA LEU A 284 -1.93 -46.50 -16.81
C LEU A 284 -1.76 -45.11 -16.21
N SER A 285 -0.56 -44.74 -15.76
CA SER A 285 -0.31 -43.38 -15.27
C SER A 285 -0.45 -42.35 -16.39
N TRP A 286 0.10 -42.64 -17.58
CA TRP A 286 -0.04 -41.76 -18.74
C TRP A 286 -1.51 -41.63 -19.16
N ASP A 287 -2.25 -42.74 -19.24
CA ASP A 287 -3.65 -42.76 -19.65
C ASP A 287 -4.51 -41.93 -18.68
N ARG A 288 -4.29 -42.05 -17.36
CA ARG A 288 -4.95 -41.20 -16.36
C ARG A 288 -4.65 -39.71 -16.54
N ASP A 289 -3.39 -39.36 -16.81
CA ASP A 289 -2.99 -37.95 -16.99
C ASP A 289 -3.56 -37.38 -18.30
N TYR A 290 -3.68 -38.20 -19.35
CA TYR A 290 -4.35 -37.84 -20.60
C TYR A 290 -5.87 -37.65 -20.42
N GLU A 291 -6.53 -38.52 -19.67
CA GLU A 291 -7.95 -38.35 -19.31
C GLU A 291 -8.18 -37.08 -18.48
N ASN A 292 -7.28 -36.77 -17.54
CA ASN A 292 -7.33 -35.50 -16.78
C ASN A 292 -7.19 -34.28 -17.71
N LEU A 293 -6.29 -34.35 -18.70
CA LEU A 293 -6.11 -33.32 -19.72
C LEU A 293 -7.38 -33.12 -20.56
N LEU A 294 -7.98 -34.22 -21.05
CA LEU A 294 -9.23 -34.19 -21.82
C LEU A 294 -10.38 -33.61 -21.01
N ALA A 295 -10.54 -34.06 -19.77
CA ALA A 295 -11.57 -33.57 -18.86
C ALA A 295 -11.39 -32.08 -18.58
N ALA A 296 -10.16 -31.60 -18.35
CA ALA A 296 -9.88 -30.19 -18.12
C ALA A 296 -10.12 -29.33 -19.38
N ALA A 297 -9.73 -29.82 -20.56
CA ALA A 297 -10.00 -29.14 -21.83
C ALA A 297 -11.52 -29.03 -22.09
N ALA A 298 -12.27 -30.11 -21.89
CA ALA A 298 -13.72 -30.14 -22.09
C ALA A 298 -14.50 -29.33 -21.04
N ALA A 299 -14.03 -29.29 -19.79
CA ALA A 299 -14.68 -28.55 -18.71
C ALA A 299 -14.48 -27.01 -18.82
N MET A 300 -13.55 -26.56 -19.65
CA MET A 300 -13.09 -25.18 -19.68
C MET A 300 -14.21 -24.16 -20.01
N PRO A 301 -15.11 -24.37 -21.00
CA PRO A 301 -16.25 -23.46 -21.23
C PRO A 301 -17.23 -23.40 -20.06
N ALA A 302 -17.47 -24.55 -19.41
CA ALA A 302 -18.35 -24.63 -18.24
C ALA A 302 -17.75 -23.90 -17.03
N ARG A 303 -16.43 -24.04 -16.81
CA ARG A 303 -15.69 -23.32 -15.77
C ARG A 303 -15.62 -21.82 -16.02
N SER A 304 -15.45 -21.41 -17.27
CA SER A 304 -15.54 -20.00 -17.66
C SER A 304 -16.91 -19.42 -17.30
N SER A 305 -17.99 -20.11 -17.69
CA SER A 305 -19.36 -19.70 -17.36
C SER A 305 -19.63 -19.66 -15.84
N GLU A 306 -19.03 -20.59 -15.09
CA GLU A 306 -19.06 -20.60 -13.62
C GLU A 306 -18.34 -19.37 -13.03
N PHE A 307 -17.15 -19.02 -13.55
CA PHE A 307 -16.43 -17.81 -13.15
C PHE A 307 -17.29 -16.58 -13.37
N ILE A 308 -17.88 -16.41 -14.57
CA ILE A 308 -18.71 -15.24 -14.91
C ILE A 308 -19.86 -15.09 -13.92
N ARG A 309 -20.55 -16.19 -13.62
CA ARG A 309 -21.65 -16.20 -12.64
C ARG A 309 -21.18 -15.81 -11.25
N ASN A 310 -20.10 -16.41 -10.77
CA ASN A 310 -19.54 -16.14 -9.45
C ASN A 310 -19.01 -14.70 -9.35
N ALA A 311 -18.37 -14.19 -10.40
CA ALA A 311 -17.88 -12.83 -10.49
C ALA A 311 -19.02 -11.80 -10.44
N LYS A 312 -20.13 -12.07 -11.12
CA LYS A 312 -21.34 -11.22 -11.08
C LYS A 312 -21.96 -11.18 -9.68
N LEU A 313 -22.16 -12.34 -9.04
CA LEU A 313 -22.68 -12.42 -7.67
C LEU A 313 -21.73 -11.74 -6.68
N PHE A 314 -20.43 -12.02 -6.80
CA PHE A 314 -19.39 -11.41 -5.97
C PHE A 314 -19.36 -9.89 -6.13
N PHE A 315 -19.48 -9.38 -7.36
CA PHE A 315 -19.56 -7.95 -7.64
C PHE A 315 -20.77 -7.31 -6.97
N GLN A 316 -21.95 -7.93 -7.09
CA GLN A 316 -23.17 -7.43 -6.46
C GLN A 316 -23.02 -7.37 -4.94
N VAL A 317 -22.61 -8.46 -4.31
CA VAL A 317 -22.43 -8.52 -2.85
C VAL A 317 -21.38 -7.51 -2.35
N ASN A 318 -20.27 -7.32 -3.06
CA ASN A 318 -19.21 -6.39 -2.66
C ASN A 318 -19.50 -4.92 -3.00
N ASN A 319 -20.57 -4.61 -3.73
CA ASN A 319 -20.95 -3.23 -4.03
C ASN A 319 -22.35 -2.87 -3.51
N GLU A 320 -23.12 -3.82 -2.98
CA GLU A 320 -24.42 -3.56 -2.38
C GLU A 320 -24.28 -2.63 -1.17
N GLY A 321 -25.12 -1.59 -1.12
CA GLY A 321 -25.06 -0.55 -0.08
C GLY A 321 -23.93 0.47 -0.26
N HIS A 322 -22.95 0.18 -1.12
CA HIS A 322 -21.76 0.99 -1.23
C HIS A 322 -21.90 2.20 -2.17
N ILE A 323 -21.28 3.33 -1.79
CA ILE A 323 -21.32 4.58 -2.56
C ILE A 323 -20.15 4.64 -3.58
N GLY A 324 -20.39 5.28 -4.73
CA GLY A 324 -19.35 5.67 -5.69
C GLY A 324 -19.33 4.86 -6.98
N GLU A 325 -19.95 5.39 -8.03
CA GLU A 325 -19.97 4.82 -9.38
C GLU A 325 -18.55 4.56 -9.94
N MET A 326 -17.63 5.51 -9.73
CA MET A 326 -16.26 5.36 -10.22
C MET A 326 -15.58 4.12 -9.62
N LEU A 327 -15.82 3.85 -8.33
CA LEU A 327 -15.25 2.71 -7.64
C LEU A 327 -15.83 1.39 -8.12
N SER A 328 -17.14 1.35 -8.33
CA SER A 328 -17.81 0.17 -8.88
C SER A 328 -17.36 -0.10 -10.31
N ARG A 329 -17.22 0.90 -11.18
CA ARG A 329 -16.63 0.74 -12.53
C ARG A 329 -15.18 0.26 -12.50
N ARG A 330 -14.38 0.74 -11.53
CA ARG A 330 -13.00 0.25 -11.34
C ARG A 330 -13.00 -1.22 -10.91
N HIS A 331 -13.94 -1.62 -10.05
CA HIS A 331 -14.10 -3.00 -9.62
C HIS A 331 -14.50 -3.91 -10.79
N VAL A 332 -15.42 -3.48 -11.67
CA VAL A 332 -15.75 -4.18 -12.93
C VAL A 332 -14.49 -4.40 -13.77
N SER A 333 -13.71 -3.34 -13.98
CA SER A 333 -12.48 -3.40 -14.78
C SER A 333 -11.44 -4.34 -14.17
N ARG A 334 -11.32 -4.35 -12.83
CA ARG A 334 -10.38 -5.24 -12.12
C ARG A 334 -10.80 -6.70 -12.21
N ILE A 335 -12.08 -7.02 -11.98
CA ILE A 335 -12.60 -8.40 -12.15
C ILE A 335 -12.37 -8.88 -13.59
N THR A 336 -12.59 -8.01 -14.58
CA THR A 336 -12.34 -8.35 -16.00
C THR A 336 -10.87 -8.70 -16.26
N ALA A 337 -9.94 -7.93 -15.69
CA ALA A 337 -8.50 -8.21 -15.80
C ALA A 337 -8.14 -9.55 -15.13
N GLU A 338 -8.62 -9.79 -13.92
CA GLU A 338 -8.35 -11.02 -13.16
C GLU A 338 -8.97 -12.25 -13.82
N PHE A 339 -10.09 -12.11 -14.53
CA PHE A 339 -10.65 -13.17 -15.36
C PHE A 339 -9.73 -13.53 -16.54
N SER A 340 -9.11 -12.53 -17.18
CA SER A 340 -8.11 -12.76 -18.22
C SER A 340 -6.88 -13.48 -17.65
N ASP A 341 -6.45 -13.13 -16.43
CA ASP A 341 -5.33 -13.78 -15.76
C ASP A 341 -5.68 -15.23 -15.38
N TRP A 342 -6.87 -15.47 -14.83
CA TRP A 342 -7.39 -16.82 -14.56
C TRP A 342 -7.42 -17.70 -15.81
N GLN A 343 -7.86 -17.13 -16.94
CA GLN A 343 -7.85 -17.80 -18.23
C GLN A 343 -6.43 -18.17 -18.68
N ASN A 344 -5.48 -17.23 -18.57
CA ASN A 344 -4.09 -17.46 -18.93
C ASN A 344 -3.45 -18.56 -18.07
N ASP A 345 -3.74 -18.57 -16.77
CA ASP A 345 -3.28 -19.63 -15.86
C ASP A 345 -3.88 -20.99 -16.21
N TYR A 346 -5.18 -21.03 -16.53
CA TYR A 346 -5.84 -22.25 -17.00
C TYR A 346 -5.16 -22.77 -18.28
N ARG A 347 -4.93 -21.90 -19.28
CA ARG A 347 -4.23 -22.25 -20.53
C ARG A 347 -2.83 -22.77 -20.24
N SER A 348 -2.08 -22.07 -19.39
CA SER A 348 -0.71 -22.42 -19.01
C SER A 348 -0.64 -23.81 -18.38
N ASN A 349 -1.52 -24.10 -17.42
CA ASN A 349 -1.57 -25.41 -16.75
C ASN A 349 -1.88 -26.54 -17.73
N VAL A 350 -2.83 -26.31 -18.65
CA VAL A 350 -3.20 -27.29 -19.66
C VAL A 350 -2.06 -27.54 -20.66
N LEU A 351 -1.40 -26.49 -21.16
CA LEU A 351 -0.25 -26.61 -22.05
C LEU A 351 0.96 -27.28 -21.35
N SER A 352 1.16 -26.98 -20.07
CA SER A 352 2.18 -27.63 -19.24
C SER A 352 1.94 -29.13 -19.13
N CYS A 353 0.70 -29.56 -18.86
CA CYS A 353 0.35 -30.97 -18.84
C CYS A 353 0.46 -31.64 -20.23
N TYR A 354 0.02 -30.97 -21.30
CA TYR A 354 0.21 -31.45 -22.67
C TYR A 354 1.69 -31.70 -23.01
N SER A 355 2.56 -30.74 -22.71
CA SER A 355 4.00 -30.88 -22.94
C SER A 355 4.64 -31.97 -22.07
N ALA A 356 4.19 -32.13 -20.82
CA ALA A 356 4.60 -33.22 -19.95
C ALA A 356 4.17 -34.60 -20.48
N LEU A 357 2.95 -34.73 -21.01
CA LEU A 357 2.48 -35.98 -21.62
C LEU A 357 3.26 -36.33 -22.88
N ARG A 358 3.56 -35.33 -23.73
CA ARG A 358 4.40 -35.50 -24.91
C ARG A 358 5.81 -35.94 -24.55
N TYR A 359 6.40 -35.34 -23.52
CA TYR A 359 7.70 -35.74 -22.99
C TYR A 359 7.67 -37.18 -22.46
N THR A 360 6.64 -37.53 -21.68
CA THR A 360 6.46 -38.88 -21.13
C THR A 360 6.32 -39.93 -22.24
N LEU A 361 5.65 -39.65 -23.36
CA LEU A 361 5.65 -40.55 -24.53
C LEU A 361 7.06 -40.82 -25.07
N GLY A 362 7.90 -39.79 -25.14
CA GLY A 362 9.33 -39.94 -25.47
C GLY A 362 10.04 -40.89 -24.50
N THR A 363 9.88 -40.65 -23.21
CA THR A 363 10.48 -41.45 -22.13
C THR A 363 9.98 -42.89 -22.13
N LEU A 364 8.69 -43.13 -22.41
CA LEU A 364 8.12 -44.48 -22.51
C LEU A 364 8.81 -45.31 -23.60
N ARG A 365 9.21 -44.71 -24.74
CA ARG A 365 9.96 -45.43 -25.78
C ARG A 365 11.35 -45.86 -25.27
N VAL A 366 12.00 -45.02 -24.46
CA VAL A 366 13.30 -45.35 -23.83
C VAL A 366 13.14 -46.41 -22.74
N ILE A 367 12.14 -46.27 -21.87
CA ILE A 367 11.80 -47.26 -20.83
C ILE A 367 11.53 -48.62 -21.47
N ARG A 368 10.77 -48.67 -22.58
CA ARG A 368 10.53 -49.90 -23.34
C ARG A 368 11.84 -50.56 -23.76
N SER A 369 12.78 -49.80 -24.33
CA SER A 369 14.09 -50.32 -24.74
C SER A 369 14.89 -50.87 -23.55
N ASN A 370 14.89 -50.15 -22.42
CA ASN A 370 15.60 -50.57 -21.20
C ASN A 370 14.97 -51.82 -20.57
N LEU A 371 13.64 -51.91 -20.56
CA LEU A 371 12.92 -53.08 -20.07
C LEU A 371 13.17 -54.30 -20.97
N GLN A 372 13.31 -54.11 -22.28
CA GLN A 372 13.73 -55.17 -23.20
C GLN A 372 15.15 -55.67 -22.89
N SER A 373 16.10 -54.78 -22.60
CA SER A 373 17.45 -55.21 -22.21
C SER A 373 17.48 -55.95 -20.86
N VAL A 374 16.70 -55.48 -19.88
CA VAL A 374 16.62 -56.11 -18.55
C VAL A 374 15.96 -57.49 -18.62
N ALA A 375 14.96 -57.66 -19.48
CA ALA A 375 14.31 -58.96 -19.69
C ALA A 375 15.24 -59.99 -20.35
N LEU A 376 16.17 -59.55 -21.21
CA LEU A 376 17.14 -60.42 -21.89
C LEU A 376 18.37 -60.73 -21.04
N ASP A 377 18.82 -59.80 -20.21
CA ASP A 377 19.95 -59.99 -19.29
C ASP A 377 19.72 -59.29 -17.93
N PRO A 378 19.04 -59.98 -16.99
CA PRO A 378 18.72 -59.42 -15.68
C PRO A 378 19.94 -59.29 -14.75
N ILE A 379 21.08 -59.93 -15.05
CA ILE A 379 22.27 -59.90 -14.20
C ILE A 379 23.20 -58.75 -14.60
N ALA A 380 23.35 -58.47 -15.90
CA ALA A 380 24.25 -57.43 -16.38
C ALA A 380 23.68 -56.00 -16.27
N SER A 381 22.37 -55.85 -16.06
CA SER A 381 21.71 -54.55 -16.10
C SER A 381 20.87 -54.27 -14.84
N ARG A 382 21.42 -53.45 -13.94
CA ARG A 382 20.63 -52.71 -12.92
C ARG A 382 20.50 -51.25 -13.36
N PRO A 383 19.74 -50.93 -14.42
CA PRO A 383 19.50 -49.54 -14.75
C PRO A 383 18.75 -48.88 -13.60
N SER A 384 19.18 -47.69 -13.18
CA SER A 384 18.33 -46.78 -12.41
C SER A 384 17.20 -46.36 -13.33
N ILE A 385 16.05 -47.03 -13.20
CA ILE A 385 14.83 -46.63 -13.93
C ILE A 385 14.27 -45.43 -13.17
N ASP A 386 14.65 -44.23 -13.61
CA ASP A 386 14.01 -43.00 -13.15
C ASP A 386 12.59 -42.97 -13.73
N LEU A 387 11.61 -43.27 -12.89
CA LEU A 387 10.21 -43.20 -13.23
C LEU A 387 9.84 -41.71 -13.33
N PRO A 388 9.33 -41.23 -14.47
CA PRO A 388 8.90 -39.84 -14.60
C PRO A 388 7.82 -39.54 -13.55
N SER A 389 8.03 -38.48 -12.75
CA SER A 389 7.06 -38.06 -11.73
C SER A 389 5.80 -37.50 -12.41
N SER A 390 4.66 -38.19 -12.26
CA SER A 390 3.36 -37.84 -12.85
C SER A 390 2.64 -36.64 -12.21
N GLY A 391 3.39 -35.69 -11.63
CA GLY A 391 2.80 -34.58 -10.88
C GLY A 391 2.10 -33.51 -11.73
N SER A 392 2.48 -33.35 -13.00
CA SER A 392 2.12 -32.18 -13.82
C SER A 392 0.61 -32.01 -14.08
N CYS A 393 -0.14 -33.10 -14.21
CA CYS A 393 -1.53 -33.07 -14.66
C CYS A 393 -2.59 -33.12 -13.54
N SER A 394 -2.16 -33.04 -12.27
CA SER A 394 -3.07 -33.16 -11.11
C SER A 394 -3.81 -31.86 -10.77
N TYR A 395 -3.25 -30.70 -11.12
CA TYR A 395 -3.82 -29.38 -10.82
C TYR A 395 -3.93 -28.54 -12.08
N LEU A 396 -4.91 -28.85 -12.93
CA LEU A 396 -5.14 -28.12 -14.18
C LEU A 396 -6.04 -26.90 -14.01
N GLN A 397 -6.97 -26.95 -13.06
CA GLN A 397 -8.03 -25.96 -12.89
C GLN A 397 -7.66 -24.96 -11.79
N PRO A 398 -7.32 -23.70 -12.11
CA PRO A 398 -7.13 -22.67 -11.11
C PRO A 398 -8.42 -22.40 -10.33
N SER A 399 -8.29 -22.20 -9.02
CA SER A 399 -9.41 -21.85 -8.13
C SER A 399 -9.95 -20.47 -8.47
N ILE A 400 -11.26 -20.35 -8.70
CA ILE A 400 -11.94 -19.08 -9.01
C ILE A 400 -11.76 -18.07 -7.87
N GLN A 401 -11.79 -18.52 -6.60
CA GLN A 401 -11.74 -17.64 -5.43
C GLN A 401 -10.46 -16.80 -5.37
N GLY A 402 -9.34 -17.31 -5.91
CA GLY A 402 -8.07 -16.59 -5.95
C GLY A 402 -8.06 -15.39 -6.90
N PHE A 403 -9.01 -15.31 -7.82
CA PHE A 403 -9.09 -14.30 -8.89
C PHE A 403 -10.33 -13.40 -8.77
N LEU A 404 -11.02 -13.43 -7.63
CA LEU A 404 -12.10 -12.50 -7.33
C LEU A 404 -11.56 -11.39 -6.42
N PRO A 405 -11.05 -10.29 -7.00
CA PRO A 405 -10.40 -9.25 -6.24
C PRO A 405 -11.43 -8.53 -5.37
N GLN A 406 -11.14 -8.30 -4.10
CA GLN A 406 -11.98 -7.41 -3.31
C GLN A 406 -12.03 -6.01 -3.92
N ARG A 407 -13.17 -5.33 -3.71
CA ARG A 407 -13.35 -3.93 -4.12
C ARG A 407 -12.18 -3.11 -3.58
N SER A 408 -11.37 -2.54 -4.48
CA SER A 408 -10.24 -1.73 -4.06
C SER A 408 -10.76 -0.49 -3.34
N ALA A 409 -10.37 -0.27 -2.09
CA ALA A 409 -10.62 1.01 -1.45
C ALA A 409 -9.88 2.08 -2.26
N LEU A 410 -10.59 3.15 -2.69
CA LEU A 410 -10.01 4.29 -3.43
C LEU A 410 -8.68 4.74 -2.81
N ALA A 411 -8.67 4.68 -1.49
CA ALA A 411 -7.62 5.15 -0.65
C ALA A 411 -6.32 4.34 -0.72
N GLN A 412 -6.33 3.07 -1.14
CA GLN A 412 -5.08 2.32 -1.30
C GLN A 412 -4.10 2.99 -2.29
N SER A 413 -4.61 3.83 -3.20
CA SER A 413 -3.80 4.60 -4.15
C SER A 413 -3.23 5.94 -3.62
N LEU A 414 -3.66 6.41 -2.45
CA LEU A 414 -3.28 7.72 -1.88
C LEU A 414 -2.06 7.64 -0.94
N GLY A 415 -1.41 6.48 -0.83
CA GLY A 415 -0.25 6.27 0.04
C GLY A 415 -0.61 6.44 1.53
N PRO A 416 0.17 7.21 2.33
CA PRO A 416 -0.06 7.34 3.78
C PRO A 416 -1.39 8.01 4.12
N PHE A 417 -1.87 8.95 3.29
CA PHE A 417 -3.20 9.54 3.43
C PHE A 417 -4.32 8.54 3.10
N GLY A 418 -3.95 7.50 2.35
CA GLY A 418 -4.80 6.41 1.94
C GLY A 418 -5.41 5.66 3.10
N ALA A 419 -4.66 5.22 4.10
CA ALA A 419 -5.23 4.41 5.19
C ALA A 419 -6.37 5.14 5.92
N ALA A 420 -6.17 6.41 6.28
CA ALA A 420 -7.18 7.20 6.97
C ALA A 420 -8.34 7.60 6.04
N ALA A 421 -8.06 7.92 4.77
CA ALA A 421 -9.12 8.12 3.79
C ALA A 421 -9.90 6.82 3.51
N ALA A 422 -9.28 5.64 3.56
CA ALA A 422 -9.93 4.34 3.41
C ALA A 422 -10.85 4.09 4.59
N TRP A 423 -10.36 4.31 5.80
CA TRP A 423 -11.17 4.20 7.00
C TRP A 423 -12.40 5.13 6.92
N LEU A 424 -12.19 6.38 6.52
CA LEU A 424 -13.28 7.35 6.38
C LEU A 424 -14.27 6.94 5.29
N LEU A 425 -13.78 6.48 4.13
CA LEU A 425 -14.61 5.97 3.03
C LEU A 425 -15.35 4.68 3.38
N GLN A 426 -14.75 3.79 4.18
CA GLN A 426 -15.36 2.54 4.66
C GLN A 426 -16.52 2.79 5.62
N THR A 427 -16.57 3.94 6.29
CA THR A 427 -17.69 4.25 7.20
C THR A 427 -18.98 4.58 6.46
N GLU A 428 -18.88 4.90 5.15
CA GLU A 428 -20.01 5.25 4.29
C GLU A 428 -20.89 6.38 4.83
N ASN A 429 -20.30 7.22 5.70
CA ASN A 429 -20.99 8.24 6.44
C ASN A 429 -20.45 9.62 6.04
N GLN A 430 -21.22 10.33 5.21
CA GLN A 430 -20.85 11.65 4.74
C GLN A 430 -20.70 12.65 5.90
N GLU A 431 -21.53 12.54 6.95
CA GLU A 431 -21.43 13.41 8.12
C GLU A 431 -20.09 13.23 8.84
N LEU A 432 -19.62 12.01 8.99
CA LEU A 432 -18.34 11.72 9.64
C LEU A 432 -17.18 12.29 8.83
N ALA A 433 -17.24 12.19 7.51
CA ALA A 433 -16.24 12.80 6.63
C ALA A 433 -16.23 14.32 6.73
N LEU A 434 -17.42 14.92 6.80
CA LEU A 434 -17.59 16.35 6.97
C LEU A 434 -17.11 16.83 8.34
N ILE A 435 -17.45 16.13 9.44
CA ILE A 435 -16.96 16.43 10.79
C ILE A 435 -15.43 16.34 10.83
N THR A 436 -14.84 15.29 10.24
CA THR A 436 -13.39 15.13 10.17
C THR A 436 -12.72 16.32 9.48
N GLY A 437 -13.29 16.77 8.35
CA GLY A 437 -12.82 17.95 7.64
C GLY A 437 -12.98 19.23 8.43
N LEU A 438 -14.13 19.44 9.08
CA LEU A 438 -14.38 20.59 9.93
C LEU A 438 -13.41 20.67 11.11
N LEU A 439 -13.09 19.54 11.73
CA LEU A 439 -12.06 19.47 12.78
C LEU A 439 -10.69 19.85 12.22
N GLY A 440 -10.30 19.34 11.05
CA GLY A 440 -9.05 19.68 10.38
C GLY A 440 -8.94 21.17 10.05
N PHE A 441 -9.92 21.72 9.31
CA PHE A 441 -9.96 23.13 8.91
C PHE A 441 -10.14 24.08 10.09
N GLY A 442 -10.97 23.71 11.07
CA GLY A 442 -11.15 24.48 12.30
C GLY A 442 -9.88 24.55 13.13
N PHE A 443 -9.21 23.41 13.34
CA PHE A 443 -7.95 23.39 14.08
C PHE A 443 -6.85 24.14 13.32
N PHE A 444 -6.72 23.92 12.01
CA PHE A 444 -5.73 24.59 11.16
C PHE A 444 -5.93 26.11 11.16
N GLY A 445 -7.17 26.59 11.02
CA GLY A 445 -7.50 28.02 11.06
C GLY A 445 -7.18 28.66 12.40
N ALA A 446 -7.51 27.98 13.51
CA ALA A 446 -7.22 28.48 14.86
C ALA A 446 -5.71 28.54 15.15
N LEU A 447 -4.94 27.55 14.69
CA LEU A 447 -3.47 27.54 14.78
C LEU A 447 -2.86 28.70 13.96
N ALA A 448 -3.32 28.87 12.71
CA ALA A 448 -2.83 29.92 11.82
C ALA A 448 -3.10 31.32 12.38
N ALA A 449 -4.31 31.58 12.88
CA ALA A 449 -4.65 32.87 13.48
C ALA A 449 -3.80 33.17 14.73
N SER A 450 -3.64 32.18 15.61
CA SER A 450 -2.82 32.31 16.82
C SER A 450 -1.35 32.59 16.47
N PHE A 451 -0.83 31.88 15.47
CA PHE A 451 0.54 32.05 14.98
C PHE A 451 0.77 33.44 14.39
N ILE A 452 -0.10 33.89 13.48
CA ILE A 452 0.00 35.21 12.84
C ILE A 452 -0.05 36.33 13.89
N ARG A 453 -0.96 36.26 14.86
CA ARG A 453 -1.10 37.31 15.89
C ARG A 453 0.10 37.41 16.81
N GLN A 454 0.63 36.27 17.24
CA GLN A 454 1.75 36.25 18.19
C GLN A 454 3.07 36.57 17.50
N TYR A 455 3.26 36.06 16.29
CA TYR A 455 4.56 36.13 15.60
C TYR A 455 4.63 37.23 14.55
N ALA A 456 3.62 37.40 13.69
CA ALA A 456 3.71 38.34 12.57
C ALA A 456 3.55 39.81 13.00
N ASN A 457 2.83 40.08 14.09
CA ASN A 457 2.56 41.45 14.56
C ASN A 457 3.58 42.01 15.56
N ARG A 458 4.63 41.26 15.93
CA ARG A 458 5.64 41.69 16.92
C ARG A 458 7.04 41.44 16.37
N ARG A 459 7.81 42.52 16.13
CA ARG A 459 9.19 42.44 15.60
C ARG A 459 10.16 41.67 16.51
N ASP A 460 9.88 41.65 17.82
CA ASP A 460 10.69 40.97 18.84
C ASP A 460 9.97 39.75 19.46
N ALA A 461 8.95 39.20 18.79
CA ALA A 461 8.23 38.07 19.35
C ALA A 461 9.11 36.83 19.46
N GLU A 462 9.27 36.35 20.70
CA GLU A 462 9.75 35.00 20.93
C GLU A 462 8.78 33.98 20.31
N PHE A 463 9.33 32.84 19.87
CA PHE A 463 8.52 31.76 19.31
C PHE A 463 7.37 31.39 20.28
N PRO A 464 6.15 31.19 19.77
CA PRO A 464 4.98 30.95 20.61
C PRO A 464 5.16 29.66 21.42
N SER A 465 4.96 29.75 22.74
CA SER A 465 5.12 28.60 23.65
C SER A 465 4.05 27.53 23.39
N LEU A 466 4.40 26.25 23.53
CA LEU A 466 3.51 25.10 23.24
C LEU A 466 2.12 25.18 23.93
N SER A 467 2.00 25.97 25.01
CA SER A 467 0.75 26.29 25.68
C SER A 467 -0.34 26.90 24.79
N PHE A 468 0.00 27.48 23.62
CA PHE A 468 -0.98 28.05 22.69
C PHE A 468 -1.74 26.97 21.88
N VAL A 469 -1.20 25.75 21.74
CA VAL A 469 -1.80 24.68 20.91
C VAL A 469 -3.15 24.24 21.47
N ILE A 470 -3.26 24.09 22.80
CA ILE A 470 -4.48 23.60 23.47
C ILE A 470 -5.63 24.61 23.29
N PRO A 471 -5.48 25.93 23.57
CA PRO A 471 -6.50 26.93 23.25
C PRO A 471 -6.89 26.95 21.76
N ALA A 472 -5.93 26.83 20.84
CA ALA A 472 -6.22 26.78 19.41
C ALA A 472 -7.06 25.54 19.04
N PHE A 473 -6.76 24.39 19.63
CA PHE A 473 -7.53 23.17 19.44
C PHE A 473 -8.98 23.30 19.93
N ILE A 474 -9.18 23.82 21.15
CA ILE A 474 -10.52 24.06 21.71
C ILE A 474 -11.33 25.02 20.83
N ARG A 475 -10.71 26.11 20.36
CA ARG A 475 -11.35 27.07 19.45
C ARG A 475 -11.70 26.44 18.09
N GLY A 476 -10.79 25.64 17.55
CA GLY A 476 -10.99 24.90 16.31
C GLY A 476 -12.16 23.93 16.40
N ILE A 477 -12.25 23.14 17.47
CA ILE A 477 -13.39 22.25 17.74
C ILE A 477 -14.67 23.06 17.89
N GLY A 478 -14.65 24.16 18.66
CA GLY A 478 -15.82 25.01 18.86
C GLY A 478 -16.37 25.55 17.54
N ALA A 479 -15.48 26.04 16.66
CA ALA A 479 -15.85 26.48 15.31
C ALA A 479 -16.43 25.33 14.47
N ALA A 480 -15.78 24.16 14.49
CA ALA A 480 -16.23 22.97 13.77
C ALA A 480 -17.66 22.54 14.18
N VAL A 481 -17.92 22.45 15.49
CA VAL A 481 -19.24 22.08 16.02
C VAL A 481 -20.30 23.11 15.65
N LEU A 482 -20.01 24.40 15.82
CA LEU A 482 -20.96 25.46 15.48
C LEU A 482 -21.29 25.49 14.00
N VAL A 483 -20.29 25.38 13.12
CA VAL A 483 -20.50 25.36 11.67
C VAL A 483 -21.21 24.08 11.24
N PHE A 484 -20.92 22.93 11.84
CA PHE A 484 -21.65 21.69 11.58
C PHE A 484 -23.14 21.82 11.92
N LEU A 485 -23.44 22.31 13.13
CA LEU A 485 -24.82 22.51 13.59
C LEU A 485 -25.55 23.56 12.76
N LEU A 486 -24.87 24.63 12.35
CA LEU A 486 -25.44 25.66 11.49
C LEU A 486 -25.69 25.13 10.07
N ALA A 487 -24.78 24.32 9.52
CA ALA A 487 -24.96 23.72 8.21
C ALA A 487 -26.11 22.72 8.19
N LYS A 488 -26.15 21.76 9.13
CA LYS A 488 -27.22 20.74 9.19
C LYS A 488 -28.53 21.29 9.73
N GLY A 489 -28.51 22.01 10.85
CA GLY A 489 -29.71 22.54 11.50
C GLY A 489 -30.24 23.80 10.83
N GLY A 490 -29.37 24.67 10.33
CA GLY A 490 -29.79 25.91 9.64
C GLY A 490 -30.41 25.63 8.28
N THR A 491 -29.84 24.74 7.47
CA THR A 491 -30.45 24.39 6.17
C THR A 491 -31.79 23.69 6.34
N ALA A 492 -31.95 22.82 7.34
CA ALA A 492 -33.23 22.16 7.62
C ALA A 492 -34.40 23.15 7.82
N VAL A 493 -34.14 24.38 8.28
CA VAL A 493 -35.17 25.42 8.44
C VAL A 493 -35.52 26.10 7.11
N PHE A 494 -34.55 26.26 6.20
CA PHE A 494 -34.72 27.05 4.97
C PHE A 494 -35.01 26.21 3.72
N THR A 495 -34.59 24.94 3.69
CA THR A 495 -34.78 24.06 2.54
C THR A 495 -35.74 22.92 2.88
N LYS A 496 -36.90 22.88 2.21
CA LYS A 496 -37.88 21.77 2.33
C LYS A 496 -37.43 20.46 1.65
N GLY A 497 -36.13 20.24 1.48
CA GLY A 497 -35.58 19.05 0.85
C GLY A 497 -34.10 18.88 1.13
N ASP A 498 -33.60 17.67 0.90
CA ASP A 498 -32.19 17.27 1.04
C ASP A 498 -31.35 17.87 -0.09
N ALA A 499 -31.26 19.21 -0.14
CA ALA A 499 -30.34 19.88 -1.05
C ALA A 499 -28.90 19.55 -0.61
N PRO A 500 -28.07 18.96 -1.47
CA PRO A 500 -26.70 18.63 -1.10
C PRO A 500 -25.94 19.92 -0.80
N LEU A 501 -25.49 20.03 0.45
CA LEU A 501 -24.64 21.13 0.89
C LEU A 501 -23.27 21.01 0.22
N ASN A 502 -22.79 22.09 -0.38
CA ASN A 502 -21.42 22.14 -0.89
C ASN A 502 -20.44 22.08 0.30
N ALA A 503 -19.88 20.90 0.55
CA ALA A 503 -18.97 20.64 1.66
C ALA A 503 -17.73 21.55 1.64
N TYR A 504 -17.25 21.97 0.47
CA TYR A 504 -16.12 22.91 0.36
C TYR A 504 -16.47 24.30 0.91
N ALA A 505 -17.71 24.76 0.68
CA ALA A 505 -18.18 26.02 1.26
C ALA A 505 -18.27 25.93 2.79
N ILE A 506 -18.70 24.77 3.32
CA ILE A 506 -18.75 24.52 4.77
C ILE A 506 -17.33 24.49 5.36
N PHE A 507 -16.38 23.81 4.72
CA PHE A 507 -14.98 23.78 5.16
C PHE A 507 -14.35 25.16 5.18
N PHE A 508 -14.59 25.96 4.14
CA PHE A 508 -14.14 27.35 4.09
C PHE A 508 -14.76 28.20 5.19
N ALA A 509 -16.08 28.09 5.41
CA ALA A 509 -16.77 28.79 6.49
C ALA A 509 -16.22 28.41 7.86
N CYS A 510 -15.90 27.13 8.09
CA CYS A 510 -15.27 26.66 9.33
C CYS A 510 -13.87 27.22 9.53
N PHE A 511 -13.06 27.26 8.47
CA PHE A 511 -11.74 27.87 8.51
C PHE A 511 -11.84 29.36 8.88
N VAL A 512 -12.72 30.12 8.22
CA VAL A 512 -12.96 31.54 8.51
C VAL A 512 -13.44 31.72 9.96
N ALA A 513 -14.43 30.95 10.39
CA ALA A 513 -14.96 30.99 11.76
C ALA A 513 -13.87 30.71 12.80
N ALA A 514 -13.00 29.74 12.54
CA ALA A 514 -11.88 29.43 13.43
C ALA A 514 -10.83 30.55 13.48
N VAL A 515 -10.51 31.16 12.33
CA VAL A 515 -9.56 32.28 12.24
C VAL A 515 -10.04 33.49 13.06
N PHE A 516 -11.33 33.82 12.99
CA PHE A 516 -11.91 34.97 13.72
C PHE A 516 -12.45 34.62 15.11
N SER A 517 -12.43 33.34 15.50
CA SER A 517 -13.02 32.87 16.77
C SER A 517 -12.47 33.62 17.98
N GLU A 518 -11.18 33.94 17.99
CA GLU A 518 -10.55 34.60 19.13
C GLU A 518 -11.07 36.03 19.36
N ASP A 519 -11.38 36.79 18.30
CA ASP A 519 -11.93 38.15 18.45
C ASP A 519 -13.34 38.09 19.03
N VAL A 520 -14.13 37.12 18.58
CA VAL A 520 -15.46 36.86 19.11
C VAL A 520 -15.38 36.50 20.60
N TRP A 521 -14.41 35.66 21.00
CA TRP A 521 -14.20 35.30 22.41
C TRP A 521 -13.71 36.47 23.28
N ILE A 522 -12.86 37.35 22.74
CA ILE A 522 -12.41 38.56 23.45
C ILE A 522 -13.60 39.52 23.63
N TRP A 523 -14.37 39.74 22.56
CA TRP A 523 -15.57 40.56 22.60
C TRP A 523 -16.60 40.01 23.59
N ALA A 524 -16.87 38.70 23.56
CA ALA A 524 -17.82 38.05 24.45
C ALA A 524 -17.40 38.16 25.92
N ARG A 525 -16.12 37.95 26.24
CA ARG A 525 -15.60 38.14 27.61
C ARG A 525 -15.74 39.58 28.09
N LYS A 526 -15.40 40.56 27.24
CA LYS A 526 -15.56 41.98 27.56
C LYS A 526 -17.03 42.34 27.80
N ARG A 527 -17.94 41.78 26.99
CA ARG A 527 -19.39 41.97 27.13
C ARG A 527 -19.94 41.34 28.42
N GLN A 528 -19.45 40.15 28.78
CA GLN A 528 -19.84 39.47 30.00
C GLN A 528 -19.36 40.21 31.26
N GLN A 529 -18.10 40.65 31.28
CA GLN A 529 -17.53 41.45 32.38
C GLN A 529 -18.33 42.75 32.59
N THR A 530 -18.55 43.51 31.51
CA THR A 530 -19.36 44.74 31.60
C THR A 530 -20.79 44.50 32.09
N SER A 531 -21.38 43.34 31.81
CA SER A 531 -22.72 42.98 32.29
C SER A 531 -22.73 42.65 33.79
N MET A 532 -21.66 42.05 34.32
CA MET A 532 -21.50 41.79 35.75
C MET A 532 -21.25 43.08 36.53
N ASP A 533 -20.34 43.94 36.05
CA ASP A 533 -20.03 45.22 36.69
C ASP A 533 -21.26 46.15 36.75
N THR A 534 -22.10 46.13 35.70
CA THR A 534 -23.34 46.94 35.67
C THR A 534 -24.41 46.40 36.64
N SER A 535 -24.41 45.10 36.93
CA SER A 535 -25.35 44.51 37.90
C SER A 535 -25.00 44.86 39.35
N GLU A 536 -23.73 45.10 39.66
CA GLU A 536 -23.26 45.41 41.01
C GLU A 536 -23.54 46.87 41.43
N TYR A 537 -23.63 47.79 40.48
CA TYR A 537 -23.97 49.20 40.73
C TYR A 537 -25.48 49.51 40.66
N GLY A 538 -26.32 48.54 40.31
CA GLY A 538 -27.77 48.74 40.10
C GLY A 538 -28.67 48.56 41.33
N GLU A 539 -28.18 47.98 42.43
CA GLU A 539 -29.05 47.53 43.53
C GLU A 539 -28.98 48.36 44.83
N THR A 540 -28.19 49.44 44.89
CA THR A 540 -28.06 50.31 46.09
C THR A 540 -28.60 51.74 45.88
N GLY A 541 -29.66 51.92 45.09
CA GLY A 541 -30.04 53.28 44.67
C GLY A 541 -31.51 53.58 44.42
N GLN A 542 -32.48 52.89 45.03
CA GLN A 542 -33.86 53.39 45.00
C GLN A 542 -34.68 53.06 46.25
N LYS A 543 -34.48 53.87 47.32
CA LYS A 543 -35.56 54.34 48.21
C LYS A 543 -35.09 55.55 49.03
N GLY A 544 -35.76 56.69 48.82
CA GLY A 544 -35.59 57.93 49.59
C GLY A 544 -35.06 59.07 48.71
N ALA A 545 -35.86 59.68 47.83
CA ALA A 545 -36.83 60.72 48.17
C ALA A 545 -36.27 61.78 49.14
N ASP A 546 -35.58 62.80 48.62
CA ASP A 546 -35.97 64.17 48.96
C ASP A 546 -35.48 65.21 47.93
N LYS A 547 -36.25 66.28 47.88
CA LYS A 547 -36.28 67.38 46.92
C LYS A 547 -35.11 68.36 47.06
N ARG A 548 -34.92 69.13 45.98
CA ARG A 548 -34.42 70.53 45.92
C ARG A 548 -32.91 70.76 46.13
N GLN A 549 -32.26 71.15 45.02
CA GLN A 549 -31.46 72.38 44.79
C GLN A 549 -30.42 72.08 43.70
N LYS A 550 -30.60 72.55 42.46
CA LYS A 550 -30.21 73.90 41.98
C LYS A 550 -28.68 74.11 42.02
N ALA A 551 -28.00 73.71 40.95
CA ALA A 551 -26.94 74.49 40.30
C ALA A 551 -26.44 73.75 39.05
N ARG A 552 -26.57 74.40 37.88
CA ARG A 552 -25.72 74.10 36.71
C ARG A 552 -24.26 74.38 37.09
N PRO A 553 -23.32 73.57 36.58
CA PRO A 553 -22.23 74.18 35.83
C PRO A 553 -21.95 73.46 34.51
N ASP A 554 -21.64 74.30 33.51
CA ASP A 554 -21.02 74.07 32.21
C ASP A 554 -20.52 72.66 31.86
N ASP A 555 -21.12 72.13 30.79
CA ASP A 555 -20.82 70.86 30.13
C ASP A 555 -20.11 71.12 28.79
N SER A 556 -18.94 71.75 28.84
CA SER A 556 -18.08 72.02 27.67
C SER A 556 -16.61 71.74 27.96
N ARG A 557 -16.31 70.56 28.51
CA ARG A 557 -14.92 70.15 28.84
C ARG A 557 -14.44 68.74 28.44
N PRO A 558 -15.11 67.95 27.57
CA PRO A 558 -14.44 66.82 26.92
C PRO A 558 -13.70 67.20 25.62
N ALA A 559 -14.00 68.35 25.01
CA ALA A 559 -13.42 68.74 23.71
C ALA A 559 -12.01 69.37 23.83
N GLU A 560 -11.74 70.15 24.88
CA GLU A 560 -10.44 70.83 25.08
C GLU A 560 -9.30 69.84 25.37
N ALA A 561 -9.58 68.75 26.10
CA ALA A 561 -8.58 67.74 26.41
C ALA A 561 -8.15 66.92 25.17
N ALA A 562 -9.08 66.69 24.24
CA ALA A 562 -8.78 66.02 22.97
C ALA A 562 -7.96 66.93 22.03
N GLU A 563 -8.24 68.23 22.02
CA GLU A 563 -7.51 69.20 21.19
C GLU A 563 -6.06 69.41 21.69
N GLU A 564 -5.83 69.40 23.02
CA GLU A 564 -4.48 69.52 23.58
C GLU A 564 -3.61 68.29 23.27
N GLU A 565 -4.17 67.08 23.30
CA GLU A 565 -3.45 65.86 22.92
C GLU A 565 -3.07 65.85 21.44
N GLN A 566 -3.95 66.36 20.57
CA GLN A 566 -3.70 66.46 19.13
C GLN A 566 -2.63 67.51 18.81
N ARG A 567 -2.60 68.64 19.54
CA ARG A 567 -1.53 69.65 19.44
C ARG A 567 -0.18 69.09 19.88
N ARG A 568 -0.11 68.32 20.98
CA ARG A 568 1.14 67.67 21.44
C ARG A 568 1.69 66.68 20.41
N LYS A 569 0.82 65.86 19.80
CA LYS A 569 1.23 64.93 18.73
C LYS A 569 1.74 65.65 17.48
N SER A 570 1.10 66.76 17.10
CA SER A 570 1.56 67.57 15.95
C SER A 570 2.91 68.26 16.21
N ALA A 571 3.18 68.68 17.44
CA ALA A 571 4.46 69.28 17.83
C ALA A 571 5.60 68.24 17.83
N GLN A 572 5.33 67.02 18.32
CA GLN A 572 6.30 65.91 18.28
C GLN A 572 6.63 65.48 16.84
N LEU A 573 5.63 65.47 15.95
CA LEU A 573 5.85 65.14 14.54
C LEU A 573 6.72 66.18 13.83
N LYS A 574 6.51 67.48 14.08
CA LYS A 574 7.38 68.53 13.56
C LYS A 574 8.81 68.42 14.07
N GLN A 575 8.99 68.11 15.35
CA GLN A 575 10.32 67.93 15.93
C GLN A 575 11.05 66.72 15.33
N LEU A 576 10.32 65.64 15.01
CA LEU A 576 10.86 64.51 14.26
C LEU A 576 11.15 64.86 12.79
N GLU A 577 10.38 65.73 12.14
CA GLU A 577 10.69 66.20 10.79
C GLU A 577 11.98 67.03 10.75
N ASP A 578 12.15 67.95 11.71
CA ASP A 578 13.34 68.79 11.83
C ASP A 578 14.61 67.98 12.17
N ASP A 579 14.50 66.94 13.03
CA ASP A 579 15.63 66.06 13.38
C ASP A 579 16.05 65.12 12.23
N TRP A 580 15.15 64.84 11.28
CA TRP A 580 15.41 63.90 10.18
C TRP A 580 15.81 64.58 8.86
N GLY A 581 15.80 65.91 8.78
CA GLY A 581 16.40 66.68 7.68
C GLY A 581 15.88 66.30 6.29
N VAL A 582 14.56 66.15 6.15
CA VAL A 582 13.86 65.93 4.86
C VAL A 582 13.27 67.23 4.33
#